data_AF-A0A2V9VXG0-F1
#
_entry.id   AF-A0A2V9VXG0-F1
#
_cell.length_a   1.000
_cell.length_b   1.000
_cell.length_c   1.000
_cell.angle_alpha   90.00
_cell.angle_beta   90.00
_cell.angle_gamma   90.00
#
_symmetry.space_group_name_H-M   'P 1'
#
loop_
_entity.id
_entity.type
_entity.pdbx_description
1 polymer ?
#
loop_
_entity_poly.entity_id
_entity_poly.type
_entity_poly.pdbx_seq_one_letter_code
_entity_poly.pdbx_strand_id
1 'polypeptide(L)'
;MKRLYWLGVAVLALAAMAAAQDKVFDWVRASDEAAQLDPMEYHAGRVYHPASQGGNLHVDIQSELPVTIALTASDDWNALQAHPGMPPHLEFICMREHVMKTTYECHLPNDRPMVLLVRDERRPDRAVMQGIAAVMGHGPRRFVSPNDLKITYYRWDCVQNCIQPEYQWSLLVKEKYELSAAPKVYSLLSPERDEQPVWIRVKAPVPMTVALVPTDVADKVYDDPSTLAAALAGTSCKQRGVQALSFNCKVNLQDGRQSLVVVPEARDKVPHKKAEIEMQSMQCSANCDLLQKQQ
;
A
#
# COMPACT_ATOMS: atom_id res chain seq x y z
N MET A 1 -17.26 22.56 53.01
CA MET A 1 -17.20 21.28 52.26
C MET A 1 -18.10 21.23 51.02
N LYS A 2 -19.36 21.71 51.03
CA LYS A 2 -20.24 21.67 49.85
C LYS A 2 -19.73 22.43 48.60
N ARG A 3 -19.01 23.55 48.75
CA ARG A 3 -18.49 24.33 47.60
C ARG A 3 -17.34 23.65 46.82
N LEU A 4 -16.58 22.74 47.45
CA LEU A 4 -15.52 21.98 46.76
C LEU A 4 -16.10 20.89 45.85
N TYR A 5 -17.22 20.27 46.24
CA TYR A 5 -17.89 19.26 45.41
C TYR A 5 -18.43 19.84 44.11
N TRP A 6 -18.95 21.08 44.13
CA TRP A 6 -19.45 21.74 42.92
C TRP A 6 -18.33 22.13 41.93
N LEU A 7 -17.15 22.52 42.44
CA LEU A 7 -15.97 22.75 41.60
C LEU A 7 -15.47 21.45 40.96
N GLY A 8 -15.46 20.33 41.71
CA GLY A 8 -15.07 19.02 41.16
C GLY A 8 -16.01 18.53 40.05
N VAL A 9 -17.33 18.71 40.20
CA VAL A 9 -18.32 18.35 39.17
C VAL A 9 -18.20 19.24 37.94
N ALA A 10 -17.95 20.55 38.11
CA ALA A 10 -17.77 21.47 36.98
C ALA A 10 -16.51 21.15 36.17
N VAL A 11 -15.40 20.79 36.83
CA VAL A 11 -14.15 20.40 36.15
C VAL A 11 -14.30 19.07 35.41
N LEU A 12 -15.03 18.09 35.97
CA LEU A 12 -15.35 16.83 35.28
C LEU A 12 -16.26 17.04 34.06
N ALA A 13 -17.22 17.96 34.13
CA ALA A 13 -18.10 18.30 33.00
C ALA A 13 -17.34 19.02 31.86
N LEU A 14 -16.39 19.91 32.20
CA LEU A 14 -15.53 20.58 31.22
C LEU A 14 -14.53 19.61 30.56
N ALA A 15 -14.02 18.62 31.30
CA ALA A 15 -13.16 17.57 30.74
C ALA A 15 -13.92 16.63 29.79
N ALA A 16 -15.19 16.31 30.10
CA ALA A 16 -16.05 15.51 29.22
C ALA A 16 -16.37 16.21 27.90
N MET A 17 -16.51 17.55 27.91
CA MET A 17 -16.74 18.36 26.70
C MET A 17 -15.49 18.42 25.80
N ALA A 18 -14.28 18.35 26.37
CA ALA A 18 -13.04 18.31 25.59
C ALA A 18 -12.83 16.96 24.87
N ALA A 19 -13.37 15.86 25.39
CA ALA A 19 -13.32 14.54 24.77
C ALA A 19 -14.39 14.33 23.68
N ALA A 20 -15.35 15.25 23.56
CA ALA A 20 -16.46 15.20 22.59
C ALA A 20 -16.29 16.23 21.47
N GLN A 21 -15.07 16.62 21.12
CA GLN A 21 -14.85 17.46 19.95
C GLN A 21 -15.02 16.64 18.68
N ASP A 22 -15.90 17.10 17.79
CA ASP A 22 -16.11 16.49 16.49
C ASP A 22 -14.78 16.44 15.71
N LYS A 23 -14.57 15.33 15.01
CA LYS A 23 -13.42 15.15 14.13
C LYS A 23 -13.56 16.09 12.94
N VAL A 24 -12.54 16.91 12.70
CA VAL A 24 -12.49 17.78 11.52
C VAL A 24 -11.64 17.09 10.47
N PHE A 25 -12.22 16.85 9.30
CA PHE A 25 -11.53 16.30 8.14
C PHE A 25 -11.32 17.38 7.10
N ASP A 26 -10.15 17.36 6.47
CA ASP A 26 -9.81 18.27 5.37
C ASP A 26 -8.82 17.60 4.41
N TRP A 27 -8.56 18.24 3.27
CA TRP A 27 -7.54 17.82 2.32
C TRP A 27 -6.15 18.11 2.87
N VAL A 28 -5.40 17.05 3.18
CA VAL A 28 -4.01 17.13 3.63
C VAL A 28 -3.09 16.78 2.48
N ARG A 29 -2.03 17.57 2.29
CA ARG A 29 -0.99 17.29 1.29
C ARG A 29 -0.37 15.92 1.57
N ALA A 30 -0.44 15.04 0.58
CA ALA A 30 0.04 13.66 0.68
C ALA A 30 1.43 13.50 0.06
N SER A 31 1.61 13.94 -1.19
CA SER A 31 2.86 13.81 -1.94
C SER A 31 2.93 14.81 -3.08
N ASP A 32 4.13 15.04 -3.59
CA ASP A 32 4.39 15.86 -4.77
C ASP A 32 5.02 15.03 -5.88
N GLU A 33 4.75 15.42 -7.12
CA GLU A 33 5.36 14.86 -8.32
C GLU A 33 5.78 16.00 -9.24
N ALA A 34 6.92 15.83 -9.89
CA ALA A 34 7.42 16.74 -10.91
C ALA A 34 7.80 15.93 -12.15
N ALA A 35 7.41 16.41 -13.31
CA ALA A 35 7.67 15.81 -14.60
C ALA A 35 8.00 16.89 -15.64
N GLN A 36 8.64 16.49 -16.73
CA GLN A 36 8.87 17.36 -17.88
C GLN A 36 8.09 16.80 -19.06
N LEU A 37 7.33 17.65 -19.73
CA LEU A 37 6.53 17.27 -20.88
C LEU A 37 7.14 17.77 -22.19
N ASP A 38 7.30 16.86 -23.15
CA ASP A 38 7.52 17.22 -24.55
C ASP A 38 6.19 17.59 -25.24
N PRO A 39 6.23 18.35 -26.36
CA PRO A 39 5.04 18.71 -27.12
C PRO A 39 4.18 17.50 -27.51
N MET A 40 2.87 17.56 -27.23
CA MET A 40 1.88 16.48 -27.41
C MET A 40 2.09 15.23 -26.56
N GLU A 41 3.07 15.19 -25.67
CA GLU A 41 3.29 14.08 -24.75
C GLU A 41 2.18 14.01 -23.71
N TYR A 42 1.82 12.78 -23.34
CA TYR A 42 0.96 12.49 -22.20
C TYR A 42 1.81 12.02 -21.03
N HIS A 43 1.65 12.68 -19.90
CA HIS A 43 2.11 12.19 -18.61
C HIS A 43 0.97 11.50 -17.86
N ALA A 44 1.23 10.29 -17.40
CA ALA A 44 0.31 9.54 -16.55
C ALA A 44 0.74 9.69 -15.10
N GLY A 45 -0.11 10.36 -14.31
CA GLY A 45 0.06 10.50 -12.87
C GLY A 45 -0.37 9.26 -12.11
N ARG A 46 -0.68 9.46 -10.83
CA ARG A 46 -1.11 8.38 -9.93
C ARG A 46 -2.40 7.70 -10.41
N VAL A 47 -2.45 6.37 -10.25
CA VAL A 47 -3.67 5.58 -10.38
C VAL A 47 -4.47 5.61 -9.08
N TYR A 48 -5.73 5.99 -9.19
CA TYR A 48 -6.70 6.06 -8.11
C TYR A 48 -7.56 4.79 -8.12
N HIS A 49 -7.79 4.25 -6.93
CA HIS A 49 -8.67 3.12 -6.70
C HIS A 49 -9.84 3.62 -5.85
N PRO A 50 -10.95 4.04 -6.48
CA PRO A 50 -12.12 4.53 -5.76
C PRO A 50 -12.71 3.43 -4.86
N ALA A 51 -13.27 3.81 -3.71
CA ALA A 51 -13.96 2.87 -2.84
C ALA A 51 -15.31 2.46 -3.47
N SER A 52 -16.03 1.54 -2.82
CA SER A 52 -17.34 1.04 -3.29
C SER A 52 -18.42 2.11 -3.50
N GLN A 53 -18.24 3.29 -2.89
CA GLN A 53 -19.11 4.47 -3.05
C GLN A 53 -18.51 5.54 -3.98
N GLY A 54 -17.43 5.22 -4.70
CA GLY A 54 -16.63 6.15 -5.49
C GLY A 54 -15.57 6.84 -4.64
N GLY A 55 -15.01 7.92 -5.15
CA GLY A 55 -14.02 8.72 -4.43
C GLY A 55 -13.93 10.13 -4.98
N ASN A 56 -13.65 11.11 -4.12
CA ASN A 56 -13.32 12.45 -4.57
C ASN A 56 -11.81 12.55 -4.76
N LEU A 57 -11.42 13.09 -5.91
CA LEU A 57 -10.05 13.41 -6.23
C LEU A 57 -9.82 14.91 -5.97
N HIS A 58 -8.73 15.25 -5.30
CA HIS A 58 -8.28 16.63 -5.11
C HIS A 58 -6.78 16.70 -5.37
N VAL A 59 -6.40 17.46 -6.39
CA VAL A 59 -5.02 17.56 -6.88
C VAL A 59 -4.76 18.99 -7.33
N ASP A 60 -3.65 19.57 -6.89
CA ASP A 60 -3.18 20.82 -7.46
C ASP A 60 -2.23 20.54 -8.62
N ILE A 61 -2.48 21.16 -9.77
CA ILE A 61 -1.67 21.02 -10.98
C ILE A 61 -1.11 22.38 -11.36
N GLN A 62 0.19 22.43 -11.64
CA GLN A 62 0.92 23.61 -12.06
C GLN A 62 1.84 23.25 -13.23
N SER A 63 1.79 24.01 -14.31
CA SER A 63 2.67 23.88 -15.47
C SER A 63 3.10 25.26 -15.98
N GLU A 64 4.25 25.33 -16.64
CA GLU A 64 4.72 26.59 -17.24
C GLU A 64 3.97 26.94 -18.53
N LEU A 65 3.54 25.92 -19.27
CA LEU A 65 2.80 26.04 -20.53
C LEU A 65 1.46 25.27 -20.45
N PRO A 66 0.47 25.61 -21.29
CA PRO A 66 -0.86 25.02 -21.23
C PRO A 66 -0.88 23.50 -21.40
N VAL A 67 -1.61 22.84 -20.51
CA VAL A 67 -1.85 21.40 -20.54
C VAL A 67 -3.35 21.08 -20.50
N THR A 68 -3.72 19.95 -21.10
CA THR A 68 -5.03 19.33 -20.93
C THR A 68 -4.95 18.27 -19.83
N ILE A 69 -5.88 18.30 -18.89
CA ILE A 69 -5.98 17.35 -17.78
C ILE A 69 -7.26 16.54 -17.96
N ALA A 70 -7.20 15.23 -17.80
CA ALA A 70 -8.36 14.36 -17.81
C ALA A 70 -8.11 13.10 -16.98
N LEU A 71 -9.19 12.41 -16.62
CA LEU A 71 -9.12 11.07 -16.05
C LEU A 71 -9.66 10.07 -17.07
N THR A 72 -9.03 8.91 -17.15
CA THR A 72 -9.52 7.76 -17.92
C THR A 72 -9.37 6.51 -17.07
N ALA A 73 -10.01 5.42 -17.45
CA ALA A 73 -9.80 4.16 -16.77
C ALA A 73 -8.38 3.62 -17.02
N SER A 74 -7.79 3.01 -15.98
CA SER A 74 -6.40 2.58 -16.00
C SER A 74 -6.12 1.46 -16.98
N ASP A 75 -7.05 0.53 -17.15
CA ASP A 75 -7.00 -0.58 -18.11
C ASP A 75 -7.05 -0.07 -19.56
N ASP A 76 -7.90 0.92 -19.86
CA ASP A 76 -7.98 1.53 -21.19
C ASP A 76 -6.67 2.24 -21.56
N TRP A 77 -6.06 2.94 -20.61
CA TRP A 77 -4.74 3.56 -20.79
C TRP A 77 -3.63 2.53 -21.00
N ASN A 78 -3.59 1.48 -20.19
CA ASN A 78 -2.60 0.42 -20.31
C ASN A 78 -2.73 -0.32 -21.65
N ALA A 79 -3.95 -0.54 -22.13
CA ALA A 79 -4.22 -1.15 -23.44
C ALA A 79 -3.68 -0.29 -24.59
N LEU A 80 -3.85 1.04 -24.53
CA LEU A 80 -3.30 1.99 -25.50
C LEU A 80 -1.76 1.89 -25.56
N GLN A 81 -1.10 1.88 -24.39
CA GLN A 81 0.35 1.84 -24.31
C GLN A 81 0.92 0.51 -24.84
N ALA A 82 0.23 -0.60 -24.58
CA ALA A 82 0.63 -1.91 -25.09
C ALA A 82 0.41 -2.06 -26.61
N HIS A 83 -0.57 -1.35 -27.19
CA HIS A 83 -0.93 -1.46 -28.60
C HIS A 83 -1.12 -0.08 -29.26
N PRO A 84 -0.04 0.65 -29.59
CA PRO A 84 -0.12 2.01 -30.14
C PRO A 84 -0.81 2.14 -31.51
N GLY A 85 -1.07 1.02 -32.20
CA GLY A 85 -1.61 0.96 -33.55
C GLY A 85 -3.13 0.77 -33.66
N MET A 86 -3.84 0.59 -32.54
CA MET A 86 -5.29 0.51 -32.49
C MET A 86 -5.76 1.60 -31.54
N PRO A 87 -6.64 2.53 -31.92
CA PRO A 87 -7.13 3.55 -31.00
C PRO A 87 -8.21 2.91 -30.11
N PRO A 88 -7.95 2.54 -28.84
CA PRO A 88 -9.04 2.49 -27.89
C PRO A 88 -9.65 3.90 -27.85
N HIS A 89 -10.97 3.97 -27.94
CA HIS A 89 -11.67 5.20 -27.59
C HIS A 89 -11.42 5.42 -26.09
N LEU A 90 -10.42 6.25 -25.75
CA LEU A 90 -10.22 6.71 -24.38
C LEU A 90 -11.42 7.56 -24.01
N GLU A 91 -12.25 7.04 -23.11
CA GLU A 91 -13.32 7.81 -22.51
C GLU A 91 -12.74 8.66 -21.38
N PHE A 92 -12.70 9.96 -21.62
CA PHE A 92 -12.21 10.91 -20.65
C PHE A 92 -13.35 11.45 -19.79
N ILE A 93 -13.14 11.52 -18.48
CA ILE A 93 -14.00 12.22 -17.54
C ILE A 93 -13.29 13.46 -16.98
N CYS A 94 -14.10 14.44 -16.55
CA CYS A 94 -13.64 15.66 -15.89
C CYS A 94 -12.56 16.44 -16.67
N MET A 95 -12.60 16.42 -18.00
CA MET A 95 -11.59 17.07 -18.83
C MET A 95 -11.51 18.58 -18.58
N ARG A 96 -10.29 19.11 -18.46
CA ARG A 96 -10.00 20.56 -18.41
C ARG A 96 -8.84 20.87 -19.34
N GLU A 97 -9.07 21.77 -20.29
CA GLU A 97 -8.07 22.21 -21.26
C GLU A 97 -7.45 23.56 -20.85
N HIS A 98 -6.32 23.90 -21.45
CA HIS A 98 -5.59 25.16 -21.31
C HIS A 98 -5.19 25.48 -19.87
N VAL A 99 -4.88 24.45 -19.07
CA VAL A 99 -4.54 24.63 -17.66
C VAL A 99 -3.06 24.97 -17.52
N MET A 100 -2.76 26.01 -16.76
CA MET A 100 -1.40 26.29 -16.25
C MET A 100 -1.33 26.17 -14.74
N LYS A 101 -2.42 26.50 -14.03
CA LYS A 101 -2.52 26.34 -12.58
C LYS A 101 -3.97 26.12 -12.19
N THR A 102 -4.27 25.01 -11.52
CA THR A 102 -5.63 24.73 -11.05
C THR A 102 -5.62 23.82 -9.84
N THR A 103 -6.63 23.96 -8.99
CA THR A 103 -7.08 22.91 -8.09
C THR A 103 -8.10 22.06 -8.84
N TYR A 104 -7.70 20.85 -9.15
CA TYR A 104 -8.45 19.89 -9.93
C TYR A 104 -9.21 18.95 -9.00
N GLU A 105 -10.53 19.03 -9.09
CA GLU A 105 -11.43 18.15 -8.35
C GLU A 105 -12.30 17.37 -9.33
N CYS A 106 -12.46 16.07 -9.08
CA CYS A 106 -13.30 15.19 -9.88
C CYS A 106 -13.90 14.09 -9.00
N HIS A 107 -15.16 13.74 -9.26
CA HIS A 107 -15.81 12.60 -8.64
C HIS A 107 -15.51 11.35 -9.47
N LEU A 108 -14.86 10.36 -8.86
CA LEU A 108 -14.46 9.13 -9.50
C LEU A 108 -15.57 8.07 -9.42
N PRO A 109 -15.81 7.29 -10.49
CA PRO A 109 -16.77 6.20 -10.49
C PRO A 109 -16.32 5.08 -9.54
N ASN A 110 -17.24 4.21 -9.11
CA ASN A 110 -17.03 3.24 -8.03
C ASN A 110 -16.66 1.82 -8.51
N ASP A 111 -16.48 1.64 -9.81
CA ASP A 111 -16.42 0.34 -10.48
C ASP A 111 -15.04 0.01 -11.08
N ARG A 112 -14.20 1.02 -11.36
CA ARG A 112 -12.87 0.78 -11.97
C ARG A 112 -11.78 1.78 -11.53
N PRO A 113 -10.50 1.34 -11.51
CA PRO A 113 -9.36 2.23 -11.23
C PRO A 113 -9.20 3.30 -12.32
N MET A 114 -8.91 4.53 -11.90
CA MET A 114 -8.80 5.69 -12.78
C MET A 114 -7.38 6.25 -12.77
N VAL A 115 -6.86 6.69 -13.91
CA VAL A 115 -5.55 7.32 -14.04
C VAL A 115 -5.69 8.77 -14.46
N LEU A 116 -4.97 9.66 -13.76
CA LEU A 116 -4.87 11.06 -14.12
C LEU A 116 -3.91 11.22 -15.30
N LEU A 117 -4.37 11.83 -16.38
CA LEU A 117 -3.57 12.13 -17.56
C LEU A 117 -3.42 13.63 -17.71
N VAL A 118 -2.18 14.07 -17.93
CA VAL A 118 -1.84 15.45 -18.24
C VAL A 118 -1.13 15.47 -19.58
N ARG A 119 -1.64 16.24 -20.53
CA ARG A 119 -1.12 16.31 -21.90
C ARG A 119 -0.64 17.71 -22.21
N ASP A 120 0.54 17.82 -22.79
CA ASP A 120 1.01 19.09 -23.33
C ASP A 120 0.23 19.48 -24.60
N GLU A 121 -0.28 20.71 -24.64
CA GLU A 121 -1.09 21.20 -25.77
C GLU A 121 -0.25 21.73 -26.94
N ARG A 122 1.06 21.89 -26.76
CA ARG A 122 1.94 22.35 -27.82
C ARG A 122 2.00 21.30 -28.90
N ARG A 123 1.76 21.72 -30.13
CA ARG A 123 1.98 20.87 -31.31
C ARG A 123 3.45 21.00 -31.71
N PRO A 124 4.17 19.89 -31.89
CA PRO A 124 5.50 19.96 -32.47
C PRO A 124 5.37 20.60 -33.86
N ASP A 125 6.08 21.69 -34.08
CA ASP A 125 6.12 22.32 -35.39
C ASP A 125 6.68 21.29 -36.39
N ARG A 126 6.09 21.17 -37.59
CA ARG A 126 6.44 20.13 -38.58
C ARG A 126 7.94 20.12 -38.94
N ALA A 127 8.63 21.24 -38.72
CA ALA A 127 10.07 21.39 -38.91
C ALA A 127 10.94 20.59 -37.91
N VAL A 128 10.41 20.19 -36.75
CA VAL A 128 11.17 19.48 -35.70
C VAL A 128 11.22 17.96 -35.96
N MET A 129 10.16 17.38 -36.53
CA MET A 129 10.06 15.94 -36.79
C MET A 129 10.81 15.46 -38.05
N GLN A 130 11.20 16.35 -38.98
CA GLN A 130 12.05 15.97 -40.12
C GLN A 130 13.54 15.79 -39.74
N GLY A 131 13.93 16.09 -38.50
CA GLY A 131 15.32 16.06 -38.04
C GLY A 131 15.96 14.67 -37.86
N ILE A 132 15.17 13.59 -37.91
CA ILE A 132 15.69 12.21 -37.81
C ILE A 132 15.88 11.56 -39.21
N ALA A 133 15.33 12.16 -40.28
CA ALA A 133 15.48 11.64 -41.65
C ALA A 133 16.56 12.34 -42.51
N ALA A 134 17.12 13.47 -42.05
CA ALA A 134 18.11 14.23 -42.82
C ALA A 134 19.50 14.19 -42.15
N VAL A 135 20.21 13.07 -42.33
CA VAL A 135 21.68 13.04 -42.23
C VAL A 135 22.23 13.81 -43.43
N MET A 136 22.33 15.13 -43.31
CA MET A 136 23.26 16.06 -43.98
C MET A 136 22.70 17.49 -43.91
N GLY A 137 23.32 18.37 -43.11
CA GLY A 137 23.08 19.81 -43.20
C GLY A 137 23.16 20.53 -41.85
N HIS A 138 24.19 21.34 -41.67
CA HIS A 138 24.38 22.22 -40.52
C HIS A 138 23.28 23.29 -40.47
N GLY A 139 22.30 23.13 -39.58
CA GLY A 139 21.34 24.16 -39.19
C GLY A 139 21.10 24.10 -37.67
N PRO A 140 20.81 25.23 -37.00
CA PRO A 140 20.67 25.26 -35.55
C PRO A 140 19.49 24.38 -35.13
N ARG A 141 19.78 23.30 -34.40
CA ARG A 141 18.77 22.46 -33.75
C ARG A 141 17.94 23.35 -32.82
N ARG A 142 16.68 23.62 -33.18
CA ARG A 142 15.74 24.27 -32.27
C ARG A 142 15.26 23.21 -31.28
N PHE A 143 15.97 23.12 -30.15
CA PHE A 143 15.47 22.40 -28.98
C PHE A 143 14.22 23.14 -28.47
N VAL A 144 13.07 22.48 -28.51
CA VAL A 144 11.89 22.98 -27.80
C VAL A 144 12.12 22.65 -26.33
N SER A 145 12.11 23.66 -25.46
CA SER A 145 12.29 23.42 -24.03
C SER A 145 11.12 22.57 -23.51
N PRO A 146 11.38 21.54 -22.69
CA PRO A 146 10.30 20.81 -22.02
C PRO A 146 9.43 21.76 -21.18
N ASN A 147 8.18 21.37 -20.98
CA ASN A 147 7.24 22.09 -20.11
C ASN A 147 7.29 21.43 -18.72
N ASP A 148 7.73 22.18 -17.72
CA ASP A 148 7.81 21.67 -16.36
C ASP A 148 6.39 21.55 -15.77
N LEU A 149 6.05 20.35 -15.31
CA LEU A 149 4.79 19.98 -14.69
C LEU A 149 5.03 19.65 -13.22
N LYS A 150 4.21 20.21 -12.34
CA LYS A 150 4.15 19.87 -10.92
C LYS A 150 2.74 19.48 -10.53
N ILE A 151 2.61 18.31 -9.90
CA ILE A 151 1.35 17.77 -9.38
C ILE A 151 1.50 17.63 -7.86
N THR A 152 0.57 18.20 -7.09
CA THR A 152 0.51 18.04 -5.64
C THR A 152 -0.75 17.25 -5.29
N TYR A 153 -0.55 16.08 -4.71
CA TYR A 153 -1.61 15.15 -4.36
C TYR A 153 -2.10 15.41 -2.94
N TYR A 154 -3.41 15.38 -2.75
CA TYR A 154 -4.04 15.48 -1.44
C TYR A 154 -4.73 14.18 -1.07
N ARG A 155 -4.84 13.95 0.23
CA ARG A 155 -5.67 12.88 0.80
C ARG A 155 -6.66 13.51 1.76
N TRP A 156 -7.88 12.98 1.79
CA TRP A 156 -8.88 13.38 2.77
C TRP A 156 -8.52 12.73 4.10
N ASP A 157 -8.08 13.53 5.06
CA ASP A 157 -7.59 13.03 6.34
C ASP A 157 -8.09 13.91 7.48
N CYS A 158 -8.08 13.35 8.68
CA CYS A 158 -8.45 14.08 9.85
C CYS A 158 -7.33 15.10 10.17
N VAL A 159 -7.69 16.39 10.32
CA VAL A 159 -6.77 17.48 10.64
C VAL A 159 -6.86 17.94 12.10
N GLN A 160 -8.01 17.77 12.75
CA GLN A 160 -8.18 18.11 14.17
C GLN A 160 -8.97 17.02 14.91
N ASN A 161 -8.61 16.80 16.18
CA ASN A 161 -9.21 15.81 17.08
C ASN A 161 -9.03 14.36 16.59
N CYS A 162 -7.89 14.12 15.95
CA CYS A 162 -7.56 12.87 15.28
C CYS A 162 -6.80 11.96 16.24
N ILE A 163 -7.54 11.08 16.88
CA ILE A 163 -6.96 9.92 17.54
C ILE A 163 -6.41 9.01 16.43
N GLN A 164 -5.13 8.62 16.48
CA GLN A 164 -4.52 7.69 15.53
C GLN A 164 -4.47 6.27 16.13
N PRO A 165 -4.49 5.21 15.29
CA PRO A 165 -4.25 3.86 15.77
C PRO A 165 -2.81 3.75 16.29
N GLU A 166 -2.66 3.33 17.54
CA GLU A 166 -1.35 3.08 18.13
C GLU A 166 -0.97 1.62 17.93
N TYR A 167 0.28 1.38 17.55
CA TYR A 167 0.79 0.04 17.31
C TYR A 167 1.89 -0.31 18.29
N GLN A 168 1.80 -1.51 18.85
CA GLN A 168 2.79 -2.04 19.77
C GLN A 168 3.09 -3.49 19.42
N TRP A 169 4.29 -3.94 19.80
CA TRP A 169 4.65 -5.34 19.66
C TRP A 169 3.82 -6.18 20.61
N SER A 170 2.98 -7.04 20.05
CA SER A 170 2.23 -8.04 20.80
C SER A 170 2.89 -9.41 20.65
N LEU A 171 2.94 -10.14 21.76
CA LEU A 171 3.39 -11.52 21.78
C LEU A 171 2.25 -12.43 21.33
N LEU A 172 2.38 -13.04 20.15
CA LEU A 172 1.38 -13.96 19.61
C LEU A 172 1.58 -15.38 20.13
N VAL A 173 2.83 -15.85 20.14
CA VAL A 173 3.16 -17.16 20.69
C VAL A 173 4.52 -17.14 21.37
N LYS A 174 4.61 -17.87 22.48
CA LYS A 174 5.87 -18.23 23.13
C LYS A 174 5.71 -19.60 23.75
N GLU A 175 6.15 -20.62 23.04
CA GLU A 175 5.93 -22.00 23.45
C GLU A 175 7.25 -22.77 23.49
N LYS A 176 7.41 -23.59 24.53
CA LYS A 176 8.43 -24.64 24.61
C LYS A 176 7.73 -25.99 24.53
N TYR A 177 7.96 -26.74 23.46
CA TYR A 177 7.30 -28.02 23.22
C TYR A 177 8.30 -29.13 22.88
N GLU A 178 7.89 -30.39 23.08
CA GLU A 178 8.68 -31.55 22.69
C GLU A 178 8.58 -31.82 21.20
N LEU A 179 9.71 -31.95 20.53
CA LEU A 179 9.74 -32.15 19.09
C LEU A 179 9.06 -33.46 18.68
N SER A 180 8.27 -33.37 17.61
CA SER A 180 7.66 -34.51 16.93
C SER A 180 7.90 -34.40 15.42
N ALA A 181 7.69 -35.49 14.69
CA ALA A 181 7.83 -35.50 13.24
C ALA A 181 6.70 -34.76 12.51
N ALA A 182 5.58 -34.51 13.20
CA ALA A 182 4.43 -33.81 12.64
C ALA A 182 4.70 -32.30 12.54
N PRO A 183 4.26 -31.64 11.47
CA PRO A 183 4.24 -30.18 11.39
C PRO A 183 3.45 -29.56 12.54
N LYS A 184 3.98 -28.46 13.10
CA LYS A 184 3.25 -27.65 14.08
C LYS A 184 2.84 -26.34 13.43
N VAL A 185 1.56 -25.98 13.56
CA VAL A 185 0.96 -24.82 12.92
C VAL A 185 0.38 -23.87 13.96
N TYR A 186 0.66 -22.58 13.82
CA TYR A 186 0.13 -21.52 14.68
C TYR A 186 -0.69 -20.52 13.85
N SER A 187 -2.02 -20.62 13.89
CA SER A 187 -2.95 -19.79 13.12
C SER A 187 -3.41 -18.55 13.91
N LEU A 188 -2.45 -17.76 14.39
CA LEU A 188 -2.67 -16.65 15.33
C LEU A 188 -2.49 -15.26 14.70
N LEU A 189 -2.09 -15.16 13.43
CA LEU A 189 -1.79 -13.89 12.77
C LEU A 189 -2.88 -13.52 11.76
N SER A 190 -3.53 -12.39 12.03
CA SER A 190 -4.39 -11.70 11.06
C SER A 190 -3.76 -10.34 10.80
N PRO A 191 -3.20 -10.09 9.60
CA PRO A 191 -2.66 -8.78 9.26
C PRO A 191 -3.73 -7.70 9.37
N GLU A 192 -3.38 -6.57 9.95
CA GLU A 192 -4.24 -5.39 10.14
C GLU A 192 -3.89 -4.26 9.17
N ARG A 193 -2.71 -4.34 8.53
CA ARG A 193 -2.24 -3.40 7.52
C ARG A 193 -1.23 -4.04 6.59
N ASP A 194 -0.98 -3.37 5.47
CA ASP A 194 0.11 -3.74 4.56
C ASP A 194 1.48 -3.53 5.19
N GLU A 195 2.43 -4.37 4.78
CA GLU A 195 3.78 -4.44 5.32
C GLU A 195 3.88 -4.57 6.86
N GLN A 196 2.90 -5.22 7.51
CA GLN A 196 2.94 -5.42 8.96
C GLN A 196 4.16 -6.28 9.34
N PRO A 197 5.03 -5.78 10.24
CA PRO A 197 6.21 -6.52 10.62
C PRO A 197 5.84 -7.65 11.59
N VAL A 198 6.46 -8.80 11.36
CA VAL A 198 6.34 -10.00 12.18
C VAL A 198 7.75 -10.45 12.53
N TRP A 199 8.02 -10.62 13.81
CA TRP A 199 9.28 -11.12 14.31
C TRP A 199 9.11 -12.56 14.76
N ILE A 200 9.96 -13.45 14.26
CA ILE A 200 9.95 -14.87 14.59
C ILE A 200 11.30 -15.24 15.15
N ARG A 201 11.28 -16.00 16.25
CA ARG A 201 12.46 -16.61 16.84
C ARG A 201 12.24 -18.10 17.05
N VAL A 202 13.22 -18.87 16.61
CA VAL A 202 13.23 -20.32 16.72
C VAL A 202 14.51 -20.75 17.41
N LYS A 203 14.37 -21.68 18.36
CA LYS A 203 15.48 -22.41 18.98
C LYS A 203 15.11 -23.89 19.05
N ALA A 204 15.85 -24.72 18.36
CA ALA A 204 15.64 -26.15 18.29
C ALA A 204 16.99 -26.90 18.28
N PRO A 205 17.04 -28.11 18.84
CA PRO A 205 18.21 -28.98 18.85
C PRO A 205 18.50 -29.63 17.50
N VAL A 206 17.60 -29.51 16.51
CA VAL A 206 17.73 -30.05 15.15
C VAL A 206 17.37 -28.97 14.13
N PRO A 207 17.83 -29.08 12.87
CA PRO A 207 17.47 -28.14 11.82
C PRO A 207 15.96 -28.16 11.55
N MET A 208 15.33 -26.99 11.62
CA MET A 208 13.91 -26.78 11.37
C MET A 208 13.70 -25.97 10.10
N THR A 209 12.60 -26.23 9.43
CA THR A 209 12.01 -25.34 8.43
C THR A 209 10.88 -24.56 9.07
N VAL A 210 10.87 -23.25 8.86
CA VAL A 210 9.93 -22.29 9.46
C VAL A 210 9.42 -21.39 8.35
N ALA A 211 8.11 -21.23 8.23
CA ALA A 211 7.52 -20.37 7.22
C ALA A 211 6.19 -19.77 7.68
N LEU A 212 5.95 -18.52 7.27
CA LEU A 212 4.61 -17.93 7.29
C LEU A 212 3.93 -18.21 5.95
N VAL A 213 2.76 -18.82 6.00
CA VAL A 213 1.94 -19.12 4.83
C VAL A 213 0.48 -18.79 5.12
N PRO A 214 -0.35 -18.56 4.10
CA PRO A 214 -1.80 -18.44 4.27
C PRO A 214 -2.39 -19.63 5.05
N THR A 215 -3.38 -19.37 5.91
CA THR A 215 -3.93 -20.39 6.82
C THR A 215 -4.49 -21.60 6.08
N ASP A 216 -5.13 -21.41 4.93
CA ASP A 216 -5.65 -22.51 4.09
C ASP A 216 -4.54 -23.42 3.54
N VAL A 217 -3.36 -22.85 3.27
CA VAL A 217 -2.17 -23.60 2.88
C VAL A 217 -1.55 -24.31 4.09
N ALA A 218 -1.52 -23.67 5.25
CA ALA A 218 -0.99 -24.25 6.48
C ALA A 218 -1.78 -25.49 6.93
N ASP A 219 -3.11 -25.43 6.83
CA ASP A 219 -4.00 -26.54 7.18
C ASP A 219 -3.73 -27.76 6.28
N LYS A 220 -3.53 -27.54 4.97
CA LYS A 220 -3.13 -28.61 4.03
C LYS A 220 -1.76 -29.22 4.38
N VAL A 221 -0.81 -28.41 4.83
CA VAL A 221 0.52 -28.90 5.24
C VAL A 221 0.45 -29.70 6.55
N TYR A 222 -0.47 -29.34 7.44
CA TYR A 222 -0.72 -30.09 8.66
C TYR A 222 -1.30 -31.48 8.34
N ASP A 223 -2.30 -31.54 7.46
CA ASP A 223 -2.97 -32.77 7.05
C ASP A 223 -2.08 -33.67 6.18
N ASP A 224 -1.39 -33.08 5.19
CA ASP A 224 -0.44 -33.76 4.31
C ASP A 224 0.93 -33.04 4.28
N PRO A 225 1.88 -33.52 5.10
CA PRO A 225 3.22 -32.95 5.17
C PRO A 225 4.05 -33.02 3.87
N SER A 226 3.59 -33.73 2.82
CA SER A 226 4.24 -33.77 1.51
C SER A 226 4.06 -32.46 0.72
N THR A 227 3.00 -31.71 1.00
CA THR A 227 2.67 -30.43 0.35
C THR A 227 3.54 -29.26 0.81
N LEU A 228 4.36 -29.45 1.86
CA LEU A 228 5.24 -28.44 2.44
C LEU A 228 6.14 -27.77 1.38
N ALA A 229 6.70 -28.53 0.44
CA ALA A 229 7.59 -27.97 -0.57
C ALA A 229 6.87 -26.96 -1.48
N ALA A 230 5.62 -27.25 -1.85
CA ALA A 230 4.78 -26.35 -2.64
C ALA A 230 4.39 -25.10 -1.84
N ALA A 231 4.00 -25.27 -0.57
CA ALA A 231 3.70 -24.16 0.33
C ALA A 231 4.90 -23.21 0.50
N LEU A 232 6.10 -23.77 0.66
CA LEU A 232 7.33 -23.00 0.74
C LEU A 232 7.65 -22.27 -0.55
N ALA A 233 7.29 -22.77 -1.73
CA ALA A 233 7.54 -22.07 -2.99
C ALA A 233 6.74 -20.76 -3.08
N GLY A 234 5.52 -20.73 -2.53
CA GLY A 234 4.61 -19.58 -2.58
C GLY A 234 4.89 -18.45 -1.59
N THR A 235 5.77 -18.66 -0.59
CA THR A 235 6.07 -17.65 0.43
C THR A 235 7.51 -17.16 0.36
N SER A 236 7.69 -15.86 0.55
CA SER A 236 9.00 -15.21 0.74
C SER A 236 9.45 -15.26 2.20
N CYS A 237 8.52 -15.36 3.16
CA CYS A 237 8.82 -15.45 4.57
C CYS A 237 9.06 -16.91 5.00
N LYS A 238 10.27 -17.41 4.71
CA LYS A 238 10.69 -18.76 5.09
C LYS A 238 12.16 -18.84 5.46
N GLN A 239 12.48 -19.79 6.32
CA GLN A 239 13.84 -20.16 6.71
C GLN A 239 13.95 -21.68 6.75
N ARG A 240 15.08 -22.22 6.30
CA ARG A 240 15.36 -23.66 6.24
C ARG A 240 16.66 -23.97 6.99
N GLY A 241 16.77 -25.18 7.50
CA GLY A 241 17.95 -25.64 8.23
C GLY A 241 18.24 -24.86 9.53
N VAL A 242 17.26 -24.20 10.15
CA VAL A 242 17.50 -23.31 11.29
C VAL A 242 17.47 -24.07 12.62
N GLN A 243 18.52 -23.92 13.41
CA GLN A 243 18.57 -24.40 14.79
C GLN A 243 18.35 -23.26 15.79
N ALA A 244 18.98 -22.12 15.57
CA ALA A 244 18.76 -20.91 16.38
C ALA A 244 18.79 -19.69 15.48
N LEU A 245 17.64 -19.05 15.27
CA LEU A 245 17.54 -17.86 14.43
C LEU A 245 16.42 -16.94 14.94
N SER A 246 16.63 -15.64 14.77
CA SER A 246 15.58 -14.64 14.83
C SER A 246 15.57 -13.86 13.53
N PHE A 247 14.39 -13.69 12.92
CA PHE A 247 14.24 -12.97 11.66
C PHE A 247 12.92 -12.22 11.62
N ASN A 248 12.85 -11.23 10.73
CA ASN A 248 11.67 -10.41 10.51
C ASN A 248 11.06 -10.72 9.14
N CYS A 249 9.75 -10.66 9.08
CA CYS A 249 8.98 -10.70 7.84
C CYS A 249 7.99 -9.54 7.79
N LYS A 250 7.55 -9.22 6.57
CA LYS A 250 6.44 -8.31 6.32
C LYS A 250 5.28 -9.13 5.75
N VAL A 251 4.08 -8.91 6.25
CA VAL A 251 2.84 -9.53 5.75
C VAL A 251 1.88 -8.44 5.30
N ASN A 252 1.06 -8.71 4.29
CA ASN A 252 0.10 -7.75 3.78
C ASN A 252 -1.33 -8.11 4.17
N LEU A 253 -2.21 -7.10 4.14
CA LEU A 253 -3.63 -7.28 4.44
C LEU A 253 -4.30 -8.19 3.40
N GLN A 254 -3.89 -8.07 2.14
CA GLN A 254 -4.39 -8.86 1.01
C GLN A 254 -4.03 -10.35 1.10
N ASP A 255 -2.97 -10.70 1.84
CA ASP A 255 -2.55 -12.09 2.01
C ASP A 255 -3.52 -12.87 2.92
N GLY A 256 -4.45 -12.18 3.58
CA GLY A 256 -5.43 -12.76 4.49
C GLY A 256 -4.79 -13.31 5.76
N ARG A 257 -5.48 -14.22 6.45
CA ARG A 257 -4.96 -14.84 7.68
C ARG A 257 -3.71 -15.67 7.38
N GLN A 258 -2.69 -15.47 8.20
CA GLN A 258 -1.39 -16.12 8.06
C GLN A 258 -1.16 -17.08 9.24
N SER A 259 -0.50 -18.18 8.96
CA SER A 259 -0.16 -19.20 9.93
C SER A 259 1.33 -19.51 9.88
N LEU A 260 1.94 -19.62 11.05
CA LEU A 260 3.34 -20.03 11.18
C LEU A 260 3.41 -21.55 11.18
N VAL A 261 4.09 -22.11 10.19
CA VAL A 261 4.35 -23.54 10.06
C VAL A 261 5.79 -23.83 10.46
N VAL A 262 5.98 -24.79 11.36
CA VAL A 262 7.27 -25.20 11.90
C VAL A 262 7.42 -26.71 11.76
N VAL A 263 8.47 -27.17 11.07
CA VAL A 263 8.67 -28.59 10.76
C VAL A 263 10.14 -28.98 10.90
N PRO A 264 10.48 -30.10 11.55
CA PRO A 264 11.84 -30.64 11.50
C PRO A 264 12.20 -31.12 10.09
N GLU A 265 13.43 -30.87 9.63
CA GLU A 265 13.87 -31.36 8.32
C GLU A 265 14.07 -32.89 8.31
N ALA A 266 14.63 -33.43 9.39
CA ALA A 266 14.84 -34.87 9.56
C ALA A 266 13.64 -35.50 10.30
N ARG A 267 12.60 -35.87 9.55
CA ARG A 267 11.35 -36.42 10.13
C ARG A 267 11.51 -37.84 10.69
N ASP A 268 12.46 -38.62 10.18
CA ASP A 268 12.64 -40.03 10.57
C ASP A 268 13.39 -40.22 11.90
N LYS A 269 14.11 -39.19 12.36
CA LYS A 269 14.91 -39.22 13.61
C LYS A 269 14.78 -37.91 14.37
N VAL A 270 13.59 -37.69 14.93
CA VAL A 270 13.33 -36.53 15.79
C VAL A 270 13.71 -36.87 17.24
N PRO A 271 14.67 -36.15 17.87
CA PRO A 271 15.03 -36.39 19.25
C PRO A 271 13.94 -35.91 20.21
N HIS A 272 13.76 -36.60 21.34
CA HIS A 272 12.90 -36.17 22.47
C HIS A 272 13.51 -35.00 23.25
N LYS A 273 13.77 -33.89 22.56
CA LYS A 273 14.29 -32.65 23.11
C LYS A 273 13.30 -31.53 22.81
N LYS A 274 13.36 -30.46 23.59
CA LYS A 274 12.44 -29.33 23.48
C LYS A 274 12.91 -28.32 22.44
N ALA A 275 11.98 -27.81 21.66
CA ALA A 275 12.15 -26.63 20.83
C ALA A 275 11.34 -25.46 21.43
N GLU A 276 11.86 -24.24 21.24
CA GLU A 276 11.25 -22.98 21.65
C GLU A 276 10.92 -22.16 20.40
N ILE A 277 9.67 -21.73 20.30
CA ILE A 277 9.16 -20.85 19.23
C ILE A 277 8.58 -19.61 19.88
N GLU A 278 8.96 -18.45 19.37
CA GLU A 278 8.43 -17.16 19.75
C GLU A 278 8.03 -16.39 18.49
N MET A 279 6.81 -15.86 18.46
CA MET A 279 6.31 -15.02 17.37
C MET A 279 5.69 -13.78 17.97
N GLN A 280 6.09 -12.63 17.46
CA GLN A 280 5.57 -11.32 17.81
C GLN A 280 5.13 -10.61 16.54
N SER A 281 4.11 -9.78 16.64
CA SER A 281 3.70 -8.91 15.53
C SER A 281 3.34 -7.53 16.07
N MET A 282 3.48 -6.52 15.21
CA MET A 282 3.07 -5.17 15.56
C MET A 282 1.57 -5.01 15.33
N GLN A 283 0.78 -5.29 16.36
CA GLN A 283 -0.68 -5.17 16.35
C GLN A 283 -1.11 -3.81 16.87
N CYS A 284 -2.31 -3.40 16.48
CA CYS A 284 -2.94 -2.23 17.05
C CYS A 284 -3.29 -2.47 18.52
N SER A 285 -2.82 -1.58 19.40
CA SER A 285 -3.06 -1.63 20.84
C SER A 285 -4.15 -0.66 21.29
N ALA A 286 -4.33 0.46 20.58
CA ALA A 286 -5.33 1.47 20.90
C ALA A 286 -5.92 2.08 19.62
N ASN A 287 -7.21 2.43 19.68
CA ASN A 287 -7.95 3.10 18.61
C ASN A 287 -8.06 2.28 17.33
N CYS A 288 -8.13 0.96 17.47
CA CYS A 288 -8.16 0.00 16.36
C CYS A 288 -9.45 0.03 15.55
N ASP A 289 -10.53 0.57 16.12
CA ASP A 289 -11.80 0.82 15.43
C ASP A 289 -11.65 1.77 14.23
N LEU A 290 -10.55 2.54 14.18
CA LEU A 290 -10.22 3.41 13.06
C LEU A 290 -9.79 2.64 11.81
N LEU A 291 -9.25 1.44 11.98
CA LEU A 291 -8.80 0.60 10.86
C LEU A 291 -9.99 0.05 10.06
N GLN A 292 -11.12 -0.20 10.72
CA GLN A 292 -12.35 -0.68 10.07
C GLN A 292 -13.07 0.42 9.27
N LYS A 293 -12.79 1.70 9.54
CA LYS A 293 -13.40 2.83 8.81
C LYS A 293 -12.61 3.28 7.58
N GLN A 294 -11.40 2.74 7.39
CA GLN A 294 -10.55 3.01 6.23
C GLN A 294 -10.65 1.94 5.14
N GLN A 295 -11.46 0.89 5.37
CA GLN A 295 -11.85 -0.13 4.39
C GLN A 295 -13.21 0.20 3.77
#